data_AF-A0A950WYB4-F1
#
_entry.id   AF-A0A950WYB4-F1
#
_cell.length_a   1.000
_cell.length_b   1.000
_cell.length_c   1.000
_cell.angle_alpha   90.00
_cell.angle_beta   90.00
_cell.angle_gamma   90.00
#
_symmetry.space_group_name_H-M   'P 1'
#
loop_
_entity.id
_entity.type
_entity.pdbx_description
1 polymer ?
#
loop_
_entity_poly.entity_id
_entity_poly.type
_entity_poly.pdbx_seq_one_letter_code
_entity_poly.pdbx_strand_id
1 'polypeptide(L)' 'MTKQVRTLGIALMVLFGILFVQLNYLQVVHADKLAKDPRNTRRITRDFTRDRGDIQTSDGVVLARSVPSNDSFKR' A
#
# COMPACT_ATOMS: atom_id res chain seq x y z
N MET A 1 16.20 1.01 41.11
CA MET A 1 16.23 0.04 39.97
C MET A 1 17.57 -0.68 39.98
N THR A 2 17.59 -2.00 39.77
CA THR A 2 18.84 -2.77 39.75
C THR A 2 19.62 -2.54 38.46
N LYS A 3 20.96 -2.54 38.55
CA LYS A 3 21.86 -2.23 37.42
C LYS A 3 21.61 -3.13 36.21
N GLN A 4 21.25 -4.39 36.46
CA GLN A 4 20.94 -5.41 35.45
C GLN A 4 19.66 -5.08 34.65
N VAL A 5 18.58 -4.68 35.33
CA VAL A 5 17.32 -4.31 34.68
C VAL A 5 17.52 -3.07 33.79
N ARG A 6 18.33 -2.11 34.23
CA ARG A 6 18.65 -0.92 33.42
C ARG A 6 19.41 -1.29 32.14
N THR A 7 20.40 -2.18 32.23
CA THR A 7 21.17 -2.63 31.05
C THR A 7 20.28 -3.37 30.05
N LEU A 8 19.41 -4.25 30.52
CA LEU A 8 18.46 -4.95 29.65
C LEU A 8 17.49 -3.98 28.96
N GLY A 9 16.95 -3.02 29.70
CA GLY A 9 16.06 -1.99 29.14
C GLY A 9 16.73 -1.14 28.05
N ILE A 10 17.99 -0.76 28.25
CA ILE A 10 18.77 -0.03 27.24
C ILE A 10 18.99 -0.90 26.00
N ALA A 11 19.37 -2.18 26.17
CA ALA A 11 19.57 -3.10 25.05
C ALA A 11 18.29 -3.25 24.20
N LEU A 12 17.14 -3.39 24.86
CA LEU A 12 15.85 -3.47 24.18
C LEU A 12 15.51 -2.15 23.46
N MET A 13 15.72 -0.99 24.09
CA MET A 13 15.51 0.30 23.44
C MET A 13 16.36 0.47 22.18
N VAL A 14 17.63 0.03 22.22
CA VAL A 14 18.50 0.06 21.04
C VAL A 14 17.95 -0.85 19.94
N LEU A 15 17.53 -2.08 20.27
CA LEU A 15 16.96 -3.01 19.29
C LEU A 15 15.67 -2.46 18.66
N PHE A 16 14.79 -1.87 19.46
CA PHE A 16 13.59 -1.20 18.96
C PHE A 16 13.93 0.02 18.09
N GLY A 17 14.95 0.79 18.46
CA GLY A 17 15.45 1.90 17.66
C GLY A 17 15.95 1.44 16.29
N ILE A 18 16.70 0.34 16.23
CA ILE A 18 17.16 -0.26 14.97
C ILE A 18 15.96 -0.69 14.12
N LEU A 19 14.97 -1.38 14.71
CA LEU A 19 13.77 -1.80 13.98
C LEU A 19 12.97 -0.60 13.45
N PHE A 20 12.85 0.46 14.26
CA PHE A 20 12.18 1.70 13.87
C PHE A 20 12.87 2.35 12.67
N VAL A 21 14.20 2.47 12.69
CA VAL A 21 14.96 3.01 11.56
C VAL A 21 14.77 2.15 10.31
N GLN A 22 14.86 0.82 10.44
CA GLN A 22 14.67 -0.10 9.32
C GLN A 22 13.28 0.03 8.68
N LEU A 23 12.24 0.13 9.51
CA LEU A 23 10.87 0.32 9.04
C LEU A 23 10.70 1.64 8.28
N ASN A 24 11.24 2.73 8.80
CA ASN A 24 11.17 4.03 8.13
C ASN A 24 11.99 4.05 6.85
N TYR A 25 13.15 3.39 6.82
CA TYR A 25 13.95 3.24 5.61
C TYR A 25 13.19 2.51 4.50
N LEU A 26 12.46 1.45 4.86
CA LEU A 26 11.62 0.72 3.90
C LEU A 26 10.48 1.61 3.37
N GLN A 27 9.86 2.40 4.25
CA GLN A 27 8.73 3.27 3.90
C GLN A 27 9.12 4.53 3.11
N VAL A 28 10.32 5.08 3.30
CA VAL A 28 10.72 6.34 2.64
C VAL A 28 11.59 6.08 1.41
N VAL A 29 12.61 5.24 1.55
CA VAL A 29 13.60 5.04 0.47
C VAL A 29 13.15 3.94 -0.48
N HIS A 30 12.59 2.86 0.05
CA HIS A 30 12.22 1.69 -0.75
C HIS A 30 10.76 1.68 -1.19
N ALA A 31 9.92 2.62 -0.73
CA ALA A 31 8.50 2.63 -1.05
C ALA A 31 8.24 2.64 -2.55
N ASP A 32 8.91 3.51 -3.30
CA ASP A 32 8.71 3.60 -4.75
C ASP A 32 9.14 2.31 -5.46
N LYS A 33 10.24 1.70 -5.02
CA LYS A 33 10.74 0.44 -5.58
C LYS A 33 9.76 -0.70 -5.33
N LEU A 34 9.25 -0.83 -4.10
CA LEU A 34 8.24 -1.84 -3.74
C LEU A 34 6.90 -1.57 -4.42
N ALA A 35 6.52 -0.29 -4.59
CA ALA A 35 5.29 0.09 -5.26
C ALA A 35 5.31 -0.27 -6.75
N LYS A 36 6.47 -0.15 -7.40
CA LYS A 36 6.69 -0.44 -8.82
C LYS A 36 7.12 -1.88 -9.11
N ASP A 37 7.31 -2.71 -8.08
CA ASP A 37 7.68 -4.11 -8.26
C ASP A 37 6.57 -4.85 -9.04
N PRO A 38 6.89 -5.56 -10.15
CA PRO A 38 5.91 -6.33 -10.91
C PRO A 38 5.15 -7.38 -10.09
N ARG A 39 5.71 -7.82 -8.97
CA ARG A 39 5.07 -8.77 -8.03
C ARG A 39 4.03 -8.10 -7.13
N ASN A 40 3.95 -6.77 -7.12
CA ASN A 40 2.99 -6.01 -6.32
C ASN A 40 1.61 -5.94 -7.00
N THR A 41 0.79 -6.97 -6.78
CA THR A 41 -0.56 -7.07 -7.34
C THR A 41 -1.55 -6.06 -6.76
N ARG A 42 -1.25 -5.42 -5.62
CA ARG A 42 -2.15 -4.47 -4.94
C ARG A 42 -2.56 -3.30 -5.84
N ARG A 43 -1.64 -2.83 -6.70
CA ARG A 43 -1.92 -1.73 -7.64
C ARG A 43 -2.96 -2.14 -8.67
N ILE A 44 -2.77 -3.31 -9.27
CA ILE A 44 -3.66 -3.89 -10.30
C ILE A 44 -5.04 -4.15 -9.68
N THR A 45 -5.09 -4.82 -8.53
CA THR A 45 -6.37 -5.07 -7.85
C THR A 45 -7.13 -3.79 -7.55
N ARG A 46 -6.47 -2.73 -7.04
CA ARG A 46 -7.16 -1.46 -6.77
C ARG A 46 -7.70 -0.82 -8.04
N ASP A 47 -6.93 -0.84 -9.12
CA ASP A 47 -7.29 -0.16 -10.36
C ASP A 47 -8.42 -0.90 -11.11
N PHE A 48 -8.55 -2.22 -10.95
CA PHE A 48 -9.56 -3.04 -11.64
C PHE A 48 -10.76 -3.49 -10.77
N THR A 49 -10.70 -3.37 -9.45
CA THR A 49 -11.84 -3.69 -8.55
C THR A 49 -12.95 -2.65 -8.59
N ARG A 50 -12.69 -1.43 -9.09
CA ARG A 50 -13.66 -0.34 -9.08
C ARG A 50 -14.10 0.02 -10.50
N ASP A 51 -15.41 -0.09 -10.76
CA ASP A 51 -15.99 0.42 -12.00
C ASP A 51 -15.75 1.93 -12.15
N ARG A 52 -15.43 2.35 -13.37
CA ARG A 52 -15.34 3.77 -13.72
C ARG A 52 -16.74 4.35 -13.76
N GLY A 53 -16.88 5.61 -13.35
CA GLY A 53 -18.14 6.35 -13.49
C GLY A 53 -18.52 6.53 -14.96
N ASP A 54 -19.82 6.70 -15.20
CA ASP A 54 -20.35 6.92 -16.54
C ASP A 54 -19.92 8.28 -17.08
N ILE A 55 -19.62 8.34 -18.38
CA ILE A 55 -19.33 9.59 -19.09
C ILE A 55 -20.63 10.05 -19.72
N GLN A 56 -21.12 11.21 -19.32
CA GLN A 56 -22.37 11.78 -19.81
C GLN A 56 -22.17 13.23 -20.30
N THR A 57 -22.93 13.63 -21.32
CA THR A 57 -23.00 15.03 -21.76
C THR A 57 -23.74 15.89 -20.73
N SER A 58 -23.66 17.22 -20.86
CA SER A 58 -24.44 18.17 -20.03
C SER A 58 -25.94 17.88 -20.06
N ASP A 59 -26.41 17.32 -21.17
CA ASP A 59 -27.82 17.07 -21.44
C ASP A 59 -28.25 15.66 -20.99
N GLY A 60 -27.37 14.92 -20.29
CA GLY A 60 -27.68 13.63 -19.67
C GLY A 60 -27.53 12.42 -20.59
N VAL A 61 -27.01 12.57 -21.81
CA VAL A 61 -26.78 11.45 -22.72
C VAL A 61 -25.50 10.70 -22.29
N VAL A 62 -25.63 9.41 -21.96
CA VAL A 62 -24.51 8.54 -21.60
C VAL A 62 -23.71 8.16 -22.86
N LEU A 63 -22.45 8.57 -22.91
CA LEU A 63 -21.51 8.29 -24.00
C LEU A 63 -20.66 7.05 -23.75
N ALA A 64 -20.36 6.72 -22.48
CA ALA A 64 -19.62 5.53 -22.11
C ALA A 64 -20.01 5.03 -20.72
N ARG A 65 -20.11 3.71 -20.56
CA ARG A 65 -20.37 3.05 -19.26
C ARG A 65 -19.45 1.87 -19.03
N SER A 66 -19.21 1.54 -17.77
CA SER A 66 -18.49 0.32 -17.39
C SER A 66 -19.38 -0.91 -17.61
N VAL A 67 -18.83 -1.97 -18.22
CA VAL A 67 -19.50 -3.27 -18.37
C VAL A 67 -18.70 -4.36 -17.64
N PRO A 68 -19.35 -5.40 -17.07
CA PRO A 68 -18.66 -6.53 -16.47
C PRO A 68 -17.69 -7.20 -17.46
N SER A 69 -16.52 -7.58 -16.95
CA SER A 69 -15.46 -8.27 -17.70
C SER A 69 -15.24 -9.62 -17.03
N ASN A 70 -15.08 -10.68 -17.82
CA ASN A 70 -14.90 -12.04 -17.30
C ASN A 70 -13.41 -12.36 -17.07
N ASP A 71 -12.71 -11.52 -16.33
CA ASP A 71 -11.30 -11.67 -15.99
C ASP A 71 -11.13 -11.89 -14.48
N SER A 72 -10.01 -12.51 -14.11
CA SER A 72 -9.52 -12.78 -12.75
C SER A 72 -9.51 -11.56 -11.81
N PHE A 73 -9.61 -10.34 -12.34
CA PHE A 73 -9.62 -9.09 -11.59
C PHE A 73 -11.02 -8.48 -11.39
N LYS A 74 -12.11 -9.12 -11.85
CA LYS A 74 -13.46 -8.53 -11.79
C LYS A 74 -14.55 -9.50 -11.30
N ARG A 75 -15.54 -8.94 -10.61
CA ARG A 75 -16.83 -9.54 -10.23
C ARG A 75 -17.94 -8.92 -11.09
#